data_AF-A0A7K2THI3-F1
#
_entry.id   AF-A0A7K2THI3-F1
#
_cell.length_a   1.000
_cell.length_b   1.000
_cell.length_c   1.000
_cell.angle_alpha   90.00
_cell.angle_beta   90.00
_cell.angle_gamma   90.00
#
_symmetry.space_group_name_H-M   'P 1'
#
loop_
_entity.id
_entity.type
_entity.pdbx_description
1 polymer ?
#
loop_
_entity_poly.entity_id
_entity_poly.type
_entity_poly.pdbx_seq_one_letter_code
_entity_poly.pdbx_strand_id
1 'polypeptide(L)'
;MRRLQALAVVGWPTARLSRETGLSPGRLDRLLAAAVAVVSASEARAVAAAFTRLGGASPGLCGVSHIAARAARNRAGTAGWAPPAAWDDDTIDDPAAIPQWTGHCGTTRGADIHDRDGLPRCPPCQAALDRHRPQQRHHARRA
;
A
#
# COMPACT_ATOMS: atom_id res chain seq x y z
N MET A 1 2.41 7.47 4.50
CA MET A 1 1.19 7.28 5.33
C MET A 1 0.30 6.20 4.69
N ARG A 2 0.26 4.98 5.26
CA ARG A 2 -0.33 3.78 4.62
C ARG A 2 -1.86 3.85 4.47
N ARG A 3 -2.58 4.34 5.49
CA ARG A 3 -4.04 4.53 5.42
C ARG A 3 -4.49 5.42 4.25
N LEU A 4 -3.80 6.54 4.00
CA LEU A 4 -4.10 7.41 2.86
C LEU A 4 -3.82 6.72 1.52
N GLN A 5 -2.71 5.99 1.42
CA GLN A 5 -2.33 5.25 0.21
C GLN A 5 -3.38 4.19 -0.11
N ALA A 6 -3.84 3.44 0.89
CA ALA A 6 -4.88 2.44 0.77
C ALA A 6 -6.23 3.04 0.29
N LEU A 7 -6.63 4.21 0.80
CA LEU A 7 -7.83 4.91 0.28
C LEU A 7 -7.67 5.34 -1.18
N ALA A 8 -6.47 5.76 -1.60
CA ALA A 8 -6.21 6.06 -3.01
C ALA A 8 -6.34 4.82 -3.91
N VAL A 9 -5.93 3.64 -3.43
CA VAL A 9 -6.13 2.35 -4.12
C VAL A 9 -7.62 2.01 -4.30
N VAL A 10 -8.47 2.33 -3.32
CA VAL A 10 -9.94 2.19 -3.44
C VAL A 10 -10.51 3.18 -4.48
N GLY A 11 -9.84 4.31 -4.68
CA GLY A 11 -10.22 5.35 -5.64
C GLY A 11 -10.70 6.64 -4.99
N TRP A 12 -10.30 6.92 -3.75
CA TRP A 12 -10.57 8.21 -3.12
C TRP A 12 -9.56 9.27 -3.59
N PRO A 13 -9.98 10.32 -4.32
CA PRO A 13 -9.06 11.34 -4.82
C PRO A 13 -8.59 12.28 -3.70
N THR A 14 -7.37 12.84 -3.86
CA THR A 14 -6.75 13.76 -2.88
C THR A 14 -7.68 14.92 -2.49
N ALA A 15 -8.44 15.49 -3.43
CA ALA A 15 -9.40 16.55 -3.14
C ALA A 15 -10.50 16.11 -2.17
N ARG A 16 -11.00 14.86 -2.30
CA ARG A 16 -12.01 14.32 -1.38
C ARG A 16 -11.40 14.04 -0.01
N LEU A 17 -10.20 13.46 0.02
CA LEU A 17 -9.46 13.19 1.26
C LEU A 17 -9.10 14.47 2.01
N SER A 18 -8.78 15.55 1.31
CA SER A 18 -8.52 16.87 1.89
C SER A 18 -9.74 17.38 2.66
N ARG A 19 -10.93 17.27 2.07
CA ARG A 19 -12.19 17.63 2.74
C ARG A 19 -12.51 16.75 3.95
N GLU A 20 -12.16 15.46 3.90
CA GLU A 20 -12.47 14.51 4.98
C GLU A 20 -11.50 14.58 6.15
N THR A 21 -10.26 14.99 5.90
CA THR A 21 -9.21 15.09 6.93
C THR A 21 -9.00 16.52 7.43
N GLY A 22 -9.47 17.53 6.70
CA GLY A 22 -9.16 18.94 6.95
C GLY A 22 -7.73 19.34 6.56
N LEU A 23 -6.94 18.43 6.00
CA LEU A 23 -5.56 18.69 5.58
C LEU A 23 -5.52 19.30 4.19
N SER A 24 -4.57 20.20 3.94
CA SER A 24 -4.39 20.78 2.62
C SER A 24 -3.97 19.73 1.58
N PRO A 25 -4.33 19.89 0.28
CA PRO A 25 -3.92 18.95 -0.76
C PRO A 25 -2.40 18.74 -0.82
N GLY A 26 -1.61 19.81 -0.71
CA GLY A 26 -0.15 19.73 -0.68
C GLY A 26 0.42 19.04 0.57
N ARG A 27 -0.29 19.05 1.71
CA ARG A 27 0.10 18.24 2.87
C ARG A 27 -0.19 16.76 2.61
N LEU A 28 -1.37 16.44 2.06
CA LEU A 28 -1.72 15.06 1.71
C LEU A 28 -0.77 14.47 0.66
N ASP A 29 -0.40 15.23 -0.36
CA ASP A 29 0.53 14.76 -1.39
C ASP A 29 1.90 14.40 -0.80
N ARG A 30 2.42 15.22 0.13
CA ARG A 30 3.67 14.90 0.84
C ARG A 30 3.53 13.67 1.73
N LEU A 31 2.39 13.50 2.42
CA LEU A 31 2.13 12.31 3.25
C LEU A 31 1.98 11.03 2.42
N LEU A 32 1.37 11.12 1.24
CA LEU A 32 1.22 10.03 0.28
C LEU A 32 2.56 9.62 -0.34
N ALA A 33 3.39 10.60 -0.68
CA ALA A 33 4.74 10.37 -1.21
C ALA A 33 5.75 9.92 -0.15
N ALA A 34 5.34 9.79 1.12
CA ALA A 34 6.23 9.55 2.27
C ALA A 34 7.38 10.57 2.37
N ALA A 35 7.19 11.78 1.86
CA ALA A 35 8.17 12.87 1.84
C ALA A 35 8.19 13.67 3.16
N VAL A 36 7.64 13.10 4.23
CA VAL A 36 7.50 13.76 5.54
C VAL A 36 8.11 12.86 6.59
N ALA A 37 9.06 13.40 7.37
CA ALA A 37 9.70 12.68 8.46
C ALA A 37 8.82 12.56 9.72
N VAL A 38 7.93 13.55 9.95
CA VAL A 38 7.11 13.64 11.17
C VAL A 38 5.65 13.95 10.84
N VAL A 39 4.75 13.17 11.42
CA VAL A 39 3.30 13.36 11.37
C VAL A 39 2.82 13.75 12.75
N SER A 40 2.01 14.80 12.86
CA SER A 40 1.48 15.17 14.16
C SER A 40 0.41 14.16 14.61
N ALA A 41 0.20 14.04 15.93
CA ALA A 41 -0.84 13.18 16.46
C ALA A 41 -2.26 13.59 15.99
N SER A 42 -2.49 14.89 15.72
CA SER A 42 -3.77 15.35 15.18
C SER A 42 -3.98 14.93 13.72
N GLU A 43 -2.93 15.00 12.89
CA GLU A 43 -2.98 14.54 11.50
C GLU A 43 -3.20 13.03 11.43
N ALA A 44 -2.48 12.26 12.25
CA ALA A 44 -2.65 10.81 12.33
C ALA A 44 -4.09 10.44 12.70
N ARG A 45 -4.67 11.09 13.72
CA ARG A 45 -6.08 10.88 14.11
C ARG A 45 -7.06 11.26 13.02
N ALA A 46 -6.85 12.39 12.33
CA ALA A 46 -7.71 12.82 11.23
C ALA A 46 -7.70 11.82 10.06
N VAL A 47 -6.51 11.30 9.72
CA VAL A 47 -6.35 10.27 8.70
C VAL A 47 -7.00 8.96 9.12
N ALA A 48 -6.81 8.53 10.37
CA ALA A 48 -7.43 7.30 10.90
C ALA A 48 -8.96 7.40 10.85
N ALA A 49 -9.54 8.51 11.30
CA ALA A 49 -10.99 8.74 11.24
C ALA A 49 -11.53 8.73 9.81
N ALA A 50 -10.81 9.34 8.85
CA ALA A 50 -11.17 9.29 7.44
C ALA A 50 -11.10 7.84 6.90
N PHE A 51 -10.07 7.07 7.29
CA PHE A 51 -9.94 5.67 6.89
C PHE A 51 -11.09 4.81 7.41
N THR A 52 -11.44 4.90 8.69
CA THR A 52 -12.56 4.15 9.27
C THR A 52 -13.88 4.45 8.53
N ARG A 53 -14.12 5.70 8.16
CA ARG A 53 -15.35 6.11 7.46
C ARG A 53 -15.39 5.67 6.00
N LEU A 54 -14.26 5.74 5.30
CA LEU A 54 -14.20 5.60 3.85
C LEU A 54 -13.72 4.23 3.37
N GLY A 55 -13.03 3.46 4.23
CA GLY A 55 -12.37 2.20 3.86
C GLY A 55 -13.32 1.14 3.31
N GLY A 56 -14.55 1.06 3.85
CA GLY A 56 -15.60 0.18 3.36
C GLY A 56 -16.61 0.83 2.40
N ALA A 57 -16.47 2.13 2.11
CA ALA A 57 -17.42 2.88 1.31
C ALA A 57 -17.01 2.94 -0.17
N SER A 58 -17.98 2.92 -1.07
CA SER A 58 -17.75 3.11 -2.51
C SER A 58 -17.63 4.60 -2.85
N PRO A 59 -16.52 5.07 -3.47
CA PRO A 59 -16.37 6.47 -3.86
C PRO A 59 -17.53 6.99 -4.71
N GLY A 60 -18.03 6.16 -5.64
CA GLY A 60 -19.13 6.53 -6.54
C GLY A 60 -20.44 6.82 -5.80
N LEU A 61 -20.76 6.01 -4.77
CA LEU A 61 -21.94 6.22 -3.93
C LEU A 61 -21.80 7.46 -3.03
N CYS A 62 -20.58 7.95 -2.82
CA CYS A 62 -20.28 9.16 -2.06
C CYS A 62 -20.03 10.38 -2.95
N GLY A 63 -20.48 10.35 -4.22
CA GLY A 63 -20.43 11.49 -5.13
C GLY A 63 -19.06 11.75 -5.77
N VAL A 64 -18.14 10.79 -5.72
CA VAL A 64 -16.87 10.88 -6.47
C VAL A 64 -17.12 10.45 -7.91
N SER A 65 -16.76 11.31 -8.87
CA SER A 65 -16.90 10.98 -10.29
C SER A 65 -16.02 9.79 -10.69
N HIS A 66 -16.47 9.02 -11.68
CA HIS A 66 -15.72 7.88 -12.19
C HIS A 66 -14.31 8.27 -12.67
N ILE A 67 -14.19 9.45 -13.29
CA ILE A 67 -12.91 10.01 -13.77
C ILE A 67 -11.95 10.26 -12.60
N ALA A 68 -12.42 10.91 -11.53
CA ALA A 68 -11.59 11.21 -10.36
C ALA A 68 -11.18 9.94 -9.62
N ALA A 69 -12.10 8.98 -9.48
CA ALA A 69 -11.80 7.69 -8.86
C ALA A 69 -10.78 6.89 -9.67
N ARG A 70 -10.91 6.89 -11.01
CA ARG A 70 -9.92 6.27 -11.90
C ARG A 70 -8.55 6.93 -11.79
N ALA A 71 -8.47 8.25 -11.73
CA ALA A 71 -7.20 8.96 -11.57
C ALA A 71 -6.50 8.60 -10.24
N ALA A 72 -7.26 8.49 -9.14
CA ALA A 72 -6.73 8.04 -7.86
C ALA A 72 -6.18 6.61 -7.92
N ARG A 73 -6.94 5.67 -8.51
CA ARG A 73 -6.49 4.28 -8.72
C ARG A 73 -5.25 4.19 -9.60
N ASN A 74 -5.20 4.94 -10.69
CA ASN A 74 -4.03 4.96 -11.58
C ASN A 74 -2.78 5.45 -10.83
N ARG A 75 -2.89 6.54 -10.07
CA ARG A 75 -1.78 7.05 -9.24
C ARG A 75 -1.31 6.00 -8.23
N ALA A 76 -2.24 5.33 -7.57
CA ALA A 76 -1.93 4.29 -6.60
C ALA A 76 -1.24 3.08 -7.25
N GLY A 77 -1.70 2.67 -8.44
CA GLY A 77 -1.10 1.60 -9.23
C GLY A 77 0.34 1.93 -9.65
N THR A 78 0.57 3.13 -10.19
CA THR A 78 1.92 3.60 -10.55
C THR A 78 2.85 3.66 -9.33
N ALA A 79 2.32 4.01 -8.16
CA ALA A 79 3.10 4.10 -6.92
C ALA A 79 3.25 2.74 -6.19
N GLY A 80 2.64 1.66 -6.69
CA GLY A 80 2.73 0.32 -6.10
C GLY A 80 2.11 0.22 -4.70
N TRP A 81 1.08 1.01 -4.40
CA TRP A 81 0.45 1.02 -3.08
C TRP A 81 -0.47 -0.19 -2.87
N ALA A 82 -0.42 -0.76 -1.67
CA ALA A 82 -1.23 -1.92 -1.30
C ALA A 82 -2.67 -1.51 -0.95
N PRO A 83 -3.69 -2.32 -1.32
CA PRO A 83 -5.08 -2.08 -0.97
C PRO A 83 -5.32 -2.19 0.54
N PRO A 84 -6.43 -1.64 1.08
CA PRO A 84 -6.76 -1.75 2.51
C PRO A 84 -6.71 -3.19 3.04
N ALA A 85 -7.29 -4.14 2.31
CA ALA A 85 -7.36 -5.54 2.72
C ALA A 85 -6.01 -6.28 2.79
N ALA A 86 -4.93 -5.69 2.24
CA ALA A 86 -3.58 -6.23 2.38
C ALA A 86 -2.92 -5.81 3.69
N TRP A 87 -3.50 -4.87 4.42
CA TRP A 87 -2.99 -4.42 5.71
C TRP A 87 -3.78 -5.05 6.84
N ASP A 88 -3.08 -5.36 7.92
CA ASP A 88 -3.70 -5.60 9.23
C ASP A 88 -4.11 -4.25 9.83
N ASP A 89 -5.38 -4.13 10.21
CA ASP A 89 -5.98 -2.87 10.68
C ASP A 89 -5.32 -2.34 11.97
N ASP A 90 -4.75 -3.22 12.79
CA ASP A 90 -4.09 -2.89 14.06
C ASP A 90 -2.64 -2.45 13.83
N THR A 91 -1.96 -2.98 12.80
CA THR A 91 -0.54 -2.71 12.56
C THR A 91 -0.26 -1.78 11.37
N ILE A 92 -1.26 -1.35 10.61
CA ILE A 92 -1.08 -0.54 9.39
C ILE A 92 -0.28 0.75 9.60
N ASP A 93 -0.23 1.30 10.81
CA ASP A 93 0.55 2.51 11.10
C ASP A 93 1.98 2.22 11.58
N ASP A 94 2.33 0.95 11.84
CA ASP A 94 3.70 0.52 12.16
C ASP A 94 4.61 0.71 10.92
N PRO A 95 5.71 1.47 11.03
CA PRO A 95 6.73 1.57 9.98
C PRO A 95 7.25 0.22 9.48
N ALA A 96 7.35 -0.79 10.36
CA ALA A 96 7.84 -2.13 10.06
C ALA A 96 6.75 -3.06 9.51
N ALA A 97 5.47 -2.67 9.53
CA ALA A 97 4.40 -3.49 8.97
C ALA A 97 4.60 -3.69 7.46
N ILE A 98 4.38 -4.94 7.05
CA ILE A 98 4.49 -5.40 5.67
C ILE A 98 3.10 -5.84 5.21
N PRO A 99 2.62 -5.37 4.04
CA PRO A 99 1.31 -5.74 3.54
C PRO A 99 1.32 -7.18 3.03
N GLN A 100 0.25 -7.91 3.34
CA GLN A 100 -0.03 -9.27 2.88
C GLN A 100 -0.80 -9.22 1.54
N TRP A 101 -0.06 -9.16 0.45
CA TRP A 101 -0.63 -9.08 -0.90
C TRP A 101 -1.36 -10.34 -1.35
N THR A 102 -0.90 -11.51 -0.92
CA THR A 102 -1.30 -12.81 -1.52
C THR A 102 -1.96 -13.77 -0.53
N GLY A 103 -2.07 -13.37 0.74
CA GLY A 103 -2.43 -14.27 1.85
C GLY A 103 -1.38 -15.33 2.18
N HIS A 104 -0.30 -15.45 1.39
CA HIS A 104 0.76 -16.45 1.53
C HIS A 104 2.15 -15.81 1.54
N CYS A 105 2.22 -14.50 1.78
CA CYS A 105 3.48 -13.75 1.77
C CYS A 105 4.47 -14.33 2.80
N GLY A 106 5.74 -14.43 2.42
CA GLY A 106 6.77 -15.11 3.21
C GLY A 106 7.05 -16.57 2.82
N THR A 107 6.33 -17.09 1.83
CA THR A 107 6.51 -18.45 1.25
C THR A 107 6.87 -18.37 -0.23
N THR A 108 7.37 -19.47 -0.81
CA THR A 108 7.55 -19.59 -2.27
C THR A 108 6.24 -19.45 -3.03
N ARG A 109 5.16 -20.05 -2.51
CA ARG A 109 3.81 -19.88 -3.07
C ARG A 109 3.41 -18.40 -3.13
N GLY A 110 3.71 -17.64 -2.07
CA GLY A 110 3.47 -16.20 -2.07
C GLY A 110 4.24 -15.48 -3.16
N ALA A 111 5.50 -15.85 -3.40
CA ALA A 111 6.33 -15.28 -4.46
C ALA A 111 5.80 -15.62 -5.86
N ASP A 112 5.37 -16.86 -6.10
CA ASP A 112 4.78 -17.27 -7.38
C ASP A 112 3.48 -16.50 -7.68
N ILE A 113 2.66 -16.24 -6.66
CA ILE A 113 1.44 -15.44 -6.79
C ILE A 113 1.78 -13.99 -7.20
N HIS A 114 2.83 -13.39 -6.63
CA HIS A 114 3.27 -12.05 -7.04
C HIS A 114 3.63 -12.00 -8.52
N ASP A 115 4.41 -12.97 -8.99
CA ASP A 115 4.90 -12.99 -10.36
C ASP A 115 3.76 -13.24 -11.36
N ARG A 116 2.88 -14.19 -11.05
CA ARG A 116 1.71 -14.53 -11.89
C ARG A 116 0.74 -13.36 -12.01
N ASP A 117 0.47 -12.66 -10.91
CA ASP A 117 -0.56 -11.61 -10.85
C ASP A 117 0.02 -10.21 -11.08
N GLY A 118 1.33 -10.11 -11.38
CA GLY A 118 2.02 -8.84 -11.65
C GLY A 118 2.06 -7.89 -10.45
N LEU A 119 2.01 -8.42 -9.23
CA LEU A 119 1.99 -7.64 -7.99
C LEU A 119 3.42 -7.31 -7.53
N PRO A 120 3.65 -6.14 -6.91
CA PRO A 120 4.95 -5.81 -6.32
C PRO A 120 5.40 -6.87 -5.32
N ARG A 121 6.54 -7.51 -5.55
CA ARG A 121 7.05 -8.56 -4.66
C ARG A 121 7.47 -7.98 -3.31
N CYS A 122 6.88 -8.47 -2.23
CA CYS A 122 7.21 -8.00 -0.88
C CYS A 122 8.53 -8.62 -0.35
N PRO A 123 9.22 -7.96 0.61
CA PRO A 123 10.47 -8.47 1.17
C PRO A 123 10.41 -9.90 1.74
N PRO A 124 9.34 -10.33 2.44
CA PRO A 124 9.23 -11.71 2.92
C PRO A 124 9.22 -12.74 1.79
N CYS A 125 8.54 -12.45 0.67
CA CYS A 125 8.52 -13.32 -0.51
C CYS A 125 9.87 -13.35 -1.22
N GLN A 126 10.57 -12.22 -1.30
CA GLN A 126 11.94 -12.19 -1.82
C GLN A 126 12.87 -13.06 -0.97
N ALA A 127 12.83 -12.90 0.35
CA ALA A 127 13.63 -13.71 1.28
C ALA A 127 13.27 -15.20 1.24
N ALA A 128 12.00 -15.55 0.93
CA ALA A 128 11.60 -16.94 0.72
C ALA A 128 12.28 -17.52 -0.53
N LEU A 129 12.21 -16.81 -1.67
CA LEU A 129 12.90 -17.25 -2.88
C LEU A 129 14.40 -17.39 -2.68
N ASP A 130 15.04 -16.43 -2.01
CA ASP A 130 16.49 -16.46 -1.76
C ASP A 130 16.90 -17.68 -0.92
N ARG A 131 16.07 -18.08 0.05
CA ARG A 131 16.27 -19.30 0.85
C ARG A 131 16.08 -20.59 0.04
N HIS A 132 15.12 -20.59 -0.87
CA HIS A 132 14.82 -21.76 -1.71
C HIS A 132 15.74 -21.89 -2.93
N ARG A 133 16.43 -20.81 -3.32
CA ARG A 133 17.40 -20.83 -4.40
C ARG A 133 18.56 -21.75 -4.00
N PRO A 134 18.78 -22.90 -4.67
CA PRO A 134 19.89 -23.77 -4.32
C PRO A 134 21.20 -22.97 -4.45
N GLN A 135 22.11 -23.13 -3.49
CA GLN A 135 23.42 -22.48 -3.49
C GLN A 135 24.18 -22.87 -4.77
N GLN A 136 24.10 -22.05 -5.83
CA GLN A 136 24.95 -22.20 -7.00
C GLN A 136 26.36 -21.68 -6.68
N ARG A 137 27.10 -22.35 -5.78
CA ARG A 137 28.55 -22.19 -5.56
C ARG A 137 29.05 -23.52 -4.97
N HIS A 138 29.72 -24.42 -5.69
CA HIS A 138 31.15 -24.34 -6.04
C HIS A 138 31.56 -25.53 -6.96
N HIS A 139 31.29 -25.50 -8.26
CA HIS A 139 31.98 -26.38 -9.24
C HIS A 139 32.75 -25.58 -10.31
N ALA A 140 33.21 -24.39 -9.93
CA ALA A 140 34.36 -23.74 -10.58
C ALA A 140 35.64 -24.06 -9.79
N ARG A 141 35.98 -25.34 -9.61
CA ARG A 141 37.34 -25.81 -9.28
C ARG A 141 37.51 -27.25 -9.77
N ARG A 142 38.52 -27.46 -10.62
CA ARG A 142 39.12 -28.72 -11.12
C ARG A 142 38.52 -29.28 -12.43
N ALA A 143 39.09 -28.88 -13.55
CA ALA A 143 39.91 -29.73 -14.44
C ALA A 143 40.69 -28.83 -15.40
#